data_AF-A0A945ULN6-F1
#
_entry.id   AF-A0A945ULN6-F1
#
_cell.length_a   1.000
_cell.length_b   1.000
_cell.length_c   1.000
_cell.angle_alpha   90.00
_cell.angle_beta   90.00
_cell.angle_gamma   90.00
#
_symmetry.space_group_name_H-M   'P 1'
#
loop_
_entity.id
_entity.type
_entity.pdbx_description
1 polymer ?
#
loop_
_entity_poly.entity_id
_entity_poly.type
_entity_poly.pdbx_seq_one_letter_code
_entity_poly.pdbx_strand_id
1 'polypeptide(L)' 'MDGLLIVVGHGTGSAAGDAALHALAAALAAALAEQDLYADVRAAVLRGTPGLAEAAQGYESESIQLLPFLMSGGVTFQNQ' A
#
# COMPACT_ATOMS: atom_id res chain seq x y z
N MET A 1 6.02 -15.96 -2.60
CA MET A 1 6.76 -15.62 -1.35
C MET A 1 5.74 -15.30 -0.26
N ASP A 2 6.03 -15.61 1.00
CA ASP A 2 5.15 -15.25 2.13
C ASP A 2 5.47 -13.83 2.62
N GLY A 3 4.99 -12.83 1.88
CA GLY A 3 5.15 -11.42 2.21
C GLY A 3 3.94 -10.58 1.83
N LEU A 4 3.71 -9.52 2.59
CA LEU A 4 2.69 -8.50 2.35
C LEU A 4 3.33 -7.30 1.65
N LEU A 5 2.75 -6.88 0.52
CA LEU A 5 3.06 -5.59 -0.09
C LEU A 5 2.02 -4.55 0.33
N ILE A 6 2.44 -3.43 0.90
CA ILE A 6 1.57 -2.29 1.17
C ILE A 6 1.95 -1.14 0.26
N VAL A 7 1.02 -0.74 -0.61
CA VAL A 7 1.18 0.43 -1.48
C VAL A 7 0.75 1.67 -0.70
N VAL A 8 1.70 2.58 -0.46
CA VAL A 8 1.51 3.75 0.41
C VAL A 8 1.38 5.01 -0.43
N GLY A 9 0.19 5.61 -0.44
CA GLY A 9 -0.04 6.93 -1.03
C GLY A 9 -0.04 8.04 0.02
N HIS A 10 0.06 9.30 -0.42
CA HIS A 10 -0.04 10.45 0.49
C HIS A 10 -1.41 10.49 1.18
N GLY A 11 -2.47 10.16 0.45
CA GLY A 11 -3.85 10.41 0.88
C GLY A 11 -4.23 11.86 0.67
N THR A 12 -5.46 12.07 0.22
CA THR A 12 -6.07 13.38 0.01
C THR A 12 -7.04 13.75 1.13
N GLY A 13 -7.28 12.83 2.07
CA GLY A 13 -8.32 12.94 3.09
C GLY A 13 -9.74 12.72 2.56
N SER A 14 -9.88 12.21 1.32
CA SER A 14 -11.19 11.93 0.70
C SER A 14 -11.16 10.60 -0.05
N ALA A 15 -12.23 9.80 0.08
CA ALA A 15 -12.35 8.52 -0.62
C ALA A 15 -12.25 8.66 -2.16
N ALA A 16 -12.76 9.77 -2.71
CA ALA A 16 -12.68 10.03 -4.15
C ALA A 16 -11.25 10.33 -4.62
N GLY A 17 -10.47 11.10 -3.84
CA GLY A 17 -9.07 11.37 -4.17
C GLY A 17 -8.14 10.18 -3.93
N ASP A 18 -8.52 9.27 -3.03
CA ASP A 18 -7.74 8.07 -2.70
C ASP A 18 -8.11 6.87 -3.59
N ALA A 19 -9.21 6.96 -4.36
CA ALA A 19 -9.71 5.88 -5.22
C ALA A 19 -8.67 5.37 -6.24
N ALA A 20 -7.84 6.25 -6.80
CA ALA A 20 -6.80 5.86 -7.74
C ALA A 20 -5.72 4.97 -7.09
N LEU A 21 -5.39 5.22 -5.82
CA LEU A 21 -4.45 4.39 -5.06
C LEU A 21 -5.05 3.00 -4.78
N HIS A 22 -6.32 2.95 -4.39
CA HIS A 22 -7.02 1.68 -4.19
C HIS A 22 -7.11 0.87 -5.48
N ALA A 23 -7.42 1.51 -6.61
CA ALA A 23 -7.45 0.87 -7.92
C ALA A 23 -6.06 0.34 -8.33
N LEU A 24 -5.00 1.11 -8.04
CA LEU A 24 -3.63 0.68 -8.28
C LEU A 24 -3.27 -0.56 -7.44
N ALA A 25 -3.56 -0.54 -6.14
CA ALA A 25 -3.28 -1.67 -5.26
C ALA A 25 -4.02 -2.94 -5.73
N ALA A 26 -5.28 -2.82 -6.14
CA ALA A 26 -6.05 -3.93 -6.70
C ALA A 26 -5.45 -4.46 -8.02
N ALA A 27 -4.99 -3.57 -8.90
CA ALA A 27 -4.33 -3.97 -10.15
C ALA A 27 -2.99 -4.67 -9.90
N LEU A 28 -2.20 -4.17 -8.93
CA LEU A 28 -0.95 -4.81 -8.51
C LEU A 28 -1.20 -6.16 -7.86
N ALA A 29 -2.21 -6.28 -6.99
CA ALA A 29 -2.61 -7.55 -6.38
C ALA A 29 -2.89 -8.61 -7.46
N ALA A 30 -3.69 -8.26 -8.47
CA ALA A 30 -4.00 -9.16 -9.58
C ALA A 30 -2.73 -9.58 -10.36
N ALA A 31 -1.89 -8.60 -10.73
CA ALA A 31 -0.67 -8.87 -11.49
C ALA A 31 0.39 -9.67 -10.72
N LEU A 32 0.46 -9.50 -9.39
CA LEU A 32 1.41 -10.19 -8.52
C LEU A 32 0.92 -11.58 -8.11
N ALA A 33 -0.40 -11.78 -8.00
CA ALA A 33 -1.00 -13.10 -7.80
C ALA A 33 -0.69 -14.05 -8.97
N GLU A 34 -0.67 -13.53 -10.21
CA GLU A 34 -0.24 -14.30 -11.39
C GLU A 34 1.23 -14.75 -11.33
N GLN A 35 2.06 -14.07 -10.54
CA GLN A 35 3.51 -14.31 -10.45
C GLN A 35 3.95 -14.94 -9.13
N ASP A 36 3.02 -15.21 -8.20
CA ASP A 36 3.27 -15.77 -6.86
C ASP A 36 4.34 -14.98 -6.05
N LEU A 37 4.43 -13.67 -6.30
CA LEU A 37 5.47 -12.81 -5.73
C LEU A 37 5.14 -12.35 -4.31
N TYR A 38 3.85 -12.22 -3.96
CA TYR A 38 3.39 -11.80 -2.64
C TYR A 38 2.17 -12.60 -2.22
N ALA A 39 2.03 -12.83 -0.93
CA ALA A 39 0.86 -13.51 -0.36
C ALA A 39 -0.36 -12.59 -0.30
N ASP A 40 -0.13 -11.29 -0.12
CA ASP A 40 -1.18 -10.28 -0.04
C ASP A 40 -0.65 -8.92 -0.50
N VAL A 41 -1.54 -8.08 -1.05
CA VAL A 41 -1.22 -6.73 -1.54
C VAL A 41 -2.34 -5.79 -1.11
N ARG A 42 -1.99 -4.77 -0.33
CA ARG A 42 -2.93 -3.83 0.30
C ARG A 42 -2.58 -2.38 -0.03
N ALA A 43 -3.56 -1.49 0.13
CA ALA A 43 -3.35 -0.04 -0.01
C ALA A 43 -3.37 0.62 1.38
N ALA A 44 -2.56 1.65 1.57
CA ALA A 44 -2.60 2.51 2.74
C ALA A 44 -2.35 3.97 2.35
N VAL A 45 -2.92 4.89 3.11
CA VAL A 45 -2.64 6.33 2.97
C VAL A 45 -1.98 6.90 4.22
N LEU A 46 -1.11 7.90 4.04
CA LEU A 46 -0.53 8.65 5.15
C LEU A 46 -1.55 9.58 5.82
N ARG A 47 -2.53 10.08 5.04
CA ARG A 47 -3.60 10.98 5.49
C ARG A 47 -4.97 10.48 5.03
N GLY A 48 -5.56 9.59 5.83
CA GLY A 48 -6.88 9.03 5.59
C GLY A 48 -6.98 7.60 6.10
N THR A 49 -7.92 6.84 5.54
CA THR A 49 -8.19 5.44 5.90
C THR A 49 -8.34 4.60 4.64
N PRO A 50 -7.79 3.38 4.58
CA PRO A 50 -7.01 2.72 5.62
C PRO A 50 -5.60 3.31 5.76
N GLY A 51 -5.15 3.52 7.00
CA GLY A 51 -3.77 3.88 7.32
C GLY A 51 -2.82 2.68 7.32
N LEU A 52 -1.52 2.93 7.54
CA LEU A 52 -0.49 1.88 7.49
C LEU A 52 -0.75 0.73 8.49
N ALA A 53 -1.11 1.07 9.72
CA ALA A 53 -1.40 0.08 10.78
C ALA A 53 -2.64 -0.77 10.45
N GLU A 54 -3.68 -0.14 9.89
CA GLU A 54 -4.90 -0.83 9.47
C GLU A 54 -4.62 -1.75 8.28
N ALA A 55 -3.78 -1.31 7.34
CA ALA A 55 -3.36 -2.14 6.21
C ALA A 55 -2.50 -3.33 6.66
N ALA A 56 -1.68 -3.20 7.69
CA ALA A 56 -0.87 -4.31 8.23
C ALA A 56 -1.66 -5.26 9.14
N GLN A 57 -2.87 -4.87 9.59
CA GLN A 57 -3.61 -5.63 10.59
C GLN A 57 -3.96 -7.04 10.12
N GLY A 58 -3.75 -8.03 11.00
CA GLY A 58 -4.08 -9.43 10.75
C GLY A 58 -3.13 -10.15 9.78
N TYR A 59 -2.03 -9.49 9.34
CA TYR A 59 -0.96 -10.18 8.66
C TYR A 59 0.03 -10.72 9.69
N GLU A 60 0.17 -12.05 9.75
CA GLU A 60 0.94 -12.73 10.80
C GLU A 60 2.40 -13.04 10.40
N SER A 61 2.75 -12.86 9.11
CA SER A 61 4.10 -13.15 8.61
C SER A 61 5.04 -11.94 8.78
N GLU A 62 6.34 -12.21 8.86
CA GLU A 62 7.36 -11.22 9.23
C GLU A 62 7.75 -10.28 8.09
N SER A 63 7.42 -10.62 6.83
CA SER A 63 7.88 -9.86 5.66
C SER A 63 6.80 -8.88 5.18
N ILE A 64 6.89 -7.62 5.63
CA ILE A 64 6.09 -6.51 5.11
C ILE A 64 6.98 -5.60 4.28
N GLN A 65 6.57 -5.35 3.04
CA GLN A 65 7.27 -4.48 2.10
C GLN A 65 6.40 -3.28 1.77
N LEU A 66 6.98 -2.09 1.84
CA LEU A 66 6.27 -0.84 1.59
C LEU A 66 6.67 -0.30 0.21
N LEU A 67 5.67 -0.04 -0.64
CA LEU A 67 5.85 0.61 -1.94
C LEU A 67 5.24 2.03 -1.89
N PRO A 68 6.07 3.08 -1.80
CA PRO A 68 5.57 4.45 -1.82
C PRO A 68 5.09 4.80 -3.23
N PHE A 69 3.80 5.05 -3.40
CA PHE A 69 3.21 5.56 -4.63
C PHE A 69 3.00 7.07 -4.51
N LEU A 70 4.09 7.82 -4.73
CA LEU A 70 4.12 9.27 -4.65
C LEU A 70 4.59 9.83 -5.99
N MET A 71 3.81 10.73 -6.59
CA MET A 71 4.15 11.38 -7.87
C MET A 71 5.34 12.36 -7.76
N SER A 72 5.83 12.59 -6.55
CA SER A 72 7.11 13.23 -6.27
C SER A 72 7.78 12.52 -5.09
N GLY A 73 9.12 12.43 -5.09
CA GLY A 73 9.91 11.94 -3.95
C GLY A 73 9.92 12.95 -2.80
N GLY A 74 8.74 13.43 -2.39
CA GLY A 74 8.58 14.46 -1.38
C GLY A 74 9.15 14.04 -0.03
N VAL A 75 9.60 15.05 0.73
CA VAL A 75 10.27 15.01 2.04
C VAL A 75 9.66 14.06 3.09
N THR A 76 8.43 13.61 2.94
CA THR A 76 7.74 12.71 3.87
C THR A 76 8.39 11.33 4.00
N PHE A 77 9.06 10.82 2.95
CA PHE A 77 9.67 9.48 3.00
C PHE A 77 11.10 9.46 3.58
N GLN A 78 11.73 10.63 3.77
CA GLN A 78 13.12 10.71 4.27
C GLN A 78 13.22 10.74 5.81
N ASN A 79 12.11 10.91 6.53
CA ASN A 79 12.09 11.12 7.98
C ASN A 79 11.38 10.00 8.77
N GLN A 80 11.31 8.78 8.24
CA GLN A 80 10.82 7.60 8.96
C GLN A 80 11.99 6.67 9.26
#